data_AF-A0A953WA32-F1
#
_entry.id   AF-A0A953WA32-F1
#
_cell.length_a   1.000
_cell.length_b   1.000
_cell.length_c   1.000
_cell.angle_alpha   90.00
_cell.angle_beta   90.00
_cell.angle_gamma   90.00
#
_symmetry.space_group_name_H-M   'P 1'
#
loop_
_entity.id
_entity.type
_entity.pdbx_description
1 polymer ?
#
loop_
_entity_poly.entity_id
_entity_poly.type
_entity_poly.pdbx_seq_one_letter_code
_entity_poly.pdbx_strand_id
1 'polypeptide(L)'
;MAKYQYIYFMQGLTKAFSGGKKVLENIHLQFYPDAKIGIVGVNGAGKSTLLRIMAGIDKDFSGEAYAADGAKVGFLPQEPELDNSKTVFENVMEGVGEVKAKIDEFNAVSMELGENYTDELMEKMSKLQEEIDAADGWDIDSKIEMAMDALRCPPGDWSVDKLSGGEKRRVALCRLL
;
A
#
# COMPACT_ATOMS: atom_id res chain seq x y z
N MET A 1 1.86 -1.05 -23.77
CA MET A 1 0.98 -1.91 -22.93
C MET A 1 -0.44 -1.73 -23.40
N ALA A 2 -1.20 -2.82 -23.59
CA ALA A 2 -2.61 -2.72 -23.93
C ALA A 2 -3.34 -1.98 -22.80
N LYS A 3 -4.04 -0.89 -23.13
CA LYS A 3 -4.83 -0.14 -22.17
C LYS A 3 -6.01 -1.04 -21.78
N TYR A 4 -6.01 -1.60 -20.57
CA TYR A 4 -7.16 -2.38 -20.11
C TYR A 4 -8.42 -1.53 -20.20
N GLN A 5 -9.49 -2.11 -20.73
CA GLN A 5 -10.78 -1.43 -20.80
C GLN A 5 -11.32 -1.15 -19.38
N TYR A 6 -11.01 -2.02 -18.41
CA TYR A 6 -11.42 -1.91 -17.02
C TYR A 6 -10.23 -2.12 -16.08
N ILE A 7 -10.14 -1.33 -15.00
CA ILE A 7 -9.14 -1.49 -13.94
C ILE A 7 -9.58 -2.50 -12.87
N TYR A 8 -10.89 -2.70 -12.72
CA TYR A 8 -11.46 -3.67 -11.78
C TYR A 8 -12.79 -4.19 -12.31
N PHE A 9 -13.02 -5.49 -12.17
CA PHE A 9 -14.19 -6.20 -12.67
C PHE A 9 -14.90 -6.96 -11.55
N MET A 10 -16.24 -6.95 -11.57
CA MET A 10 -17.11 -7.75 -10.72
C MET A 10 -18.29 -8.30 -11.53
N GLN A 11 -18.60 -9.57 -11.34
CA GLN A 11 -19.75 -10.23 -11.96
C GLN A 11 -20.43 -11.17 -10.98
N GLY A 12 -21.72 -10.93 -10.74
CA GLY A 12 -22.56 -11.78 -9.88
C GLY A 12 -22.12 -11.80 -8.42
N LEU A 13 -21.34 -10.81 -7.97
CA LEU A 13 -20.72 -10.84 -6.65
C LEU A 13 -21.79 -10.83 -5.55
N THR A 14 -21.73 -11.83 -4.67
CA THR A 14 -22.65 -11.97 -3.53
C THR A 14 -21.86 -12.30 -2.27
N LYS A 15 -22.11 -11.55 -1.20
CA LYS A 15 -21.53 -11.78 0.13
C LYS A 15 -22.65 -11.97 1.13
N ALA A 16 -22.59 -13.08 1.85
CA ALA A 16 -23.44 -13.35 3.01
C ALA A 16 -22.57 -13.63 4.23
N PHE A 17 -23.03 -13.22 5.41
CA PHE A 17 -22.39 -13.58 6.67
C PHE A 17 -23.05 -14.81 7.30
N SER A 18 -22.41 -15.35 8.34
CA SER A 18 -22.98 -16.39 9.19
C SER A 18 -24.39 -16.00 9.64
N GLY A 19 -25.35 -16.91 9.44
CA GLY A 19 -26.79 -16.64 9.61
C GLY A 19 -27.53 -16.27 8.33
N GLY A 20 -26.88 -16.32 7.16
CA GLY A 20 -27.53 -16.20 5.85
C GLY A 20 -27.91 -14.78 5.44
N LYS A 21 -27.57 -13.76 6.26
CA LYS A 21 -27.81 -12.36 5.92
C LYS A 21 -26.88 -11.94 4.77
N LYS A 22 -27.48 -11.73 3.60
CA LYS A 22 -26.79 -11.15 2.44
C LYS A 22 -26.52 -9.66 2.69
N VAL A 23 -25.26 -9.26 2.59
CA VAL A 23 -24.82 -7.86 2.71
C VAL A 23 -24.57 -7.24 1.33
N LEU A 24 -24.18 -8.06 0.36
CA LEU A 24 -24.07 -7.74 -1.06
C LEU A 24 -24.75 -8.85 -1.84
N GLU A 25 -25.54 -8.52 -2.86
CA GLU A 25 -26.29 -9.49 -3.65
C GLU A 25 -26.21 -9.16 -5.13
N ASN A 26 -25.71 -10.12 -5.91
CA ASN A 26 -25.64 -10.09 -7.37
C ASN A 26 -25.09 -8.76 -7.93
N ILE A 27 -23.95 -8.31 -7.41
CA ILE A 27 -23.29 -7.07 -7.84
C ILE A 27 -22.54 -7.30 -9.16
N HIS A 28 -22.83 -6.46 -10.15
CA HIS A 28 -22.15 -6.41 -11.44
C HIS A 28 -21.62 -4.99 -11.64
N LEU A 29 -20.31 -4.82 -11.56
CA LEU A 29 -19.66 -3.51 -11.67
C LEU A 29 -18.38 -3.66 -12.48
N GLN A 30 -18.12 -2.71 -13.36
CA GLN A 30 -16.82 -2.56 -14.00
C GLN A 30 -16.33 -1.14 -13.79
N PHE A 31 -15.07 -1.02 -13.41
CA PHE A 31 -14.43 0.25 -13.13
C PHE A 31 -13.47 0.57 -14.27
N TYR A 32 -13.58 1.77 -14.83
CA TYR A 32 -12.64 2.24 -15.84
C TYR A 32 -11.35 2.77 -15.17
N PRO A 33 -10.19 2.68 -15.86
CA PRO A 33 -9.01 3.42 -15.43
C PRO A 33 -9.32 4.90 -15.21
N ASP A 34 -8.64 5.53 -14.23
CA ASP A 34 -8.76 6.95 -13.87
C ASP A 34 -10.14 7.41 -13.33
N ALA A 35 -11.10 6.49 -13.15
CA ALA A 35 -12.41 6.82 -12.61
C ALA A 35 -12.33 7.19 -11.12
N LYS A 36 -12.97 8.32 -10.75
CA LYS A 36 -13.12 8.76 -9.35
C LYS A 36 -14.53 8.45 -8.88
N ILE A 37 -14.66 7.54 -7.91
CA ILE A 37 -15.97 6.97 -7.57
C ILE A 37 -16.20 7.08 -6.07
N GLY A 38 -17.31 7.74 -5.71
CA GLY A 38 -17.81 7.80 -4.35
C GLY A 38 -18.88 6.73 -4.12
N ILE A 39 -18.66 5.86 -3.14
CA ILE A 39 -19.64 4.85 -2.73
C ILE A 39 -20.44 5.40 -1.55
N VAL A 40 -21.75 5.58 -1.74
CA VAL A 40 -22.67 6.12 -0.74
C VAL A 40 -23.77 5.11 -0.40
N GLY A 41 -24.36 5.24 0.79
CA GLY A 41 -25.41 4.36 1.26
C GLY A 41 -25.49 4.33 2.78
N VAL A 42 -26.57 3.76 3.32
CA VAL A 42 -26.80 3.66 4.76
C VAL A 42 -25.75 2.79 5.48
N ASN A 43 -25.66 2.91 6.80
CA ASN A 43 -24.84 2.00 7.61
C ASN A 43 -25.36 0.57 7.44
N GLY A 44 -24.44 -0.38 7.24
CA GLY A 44 -24.78 -1.77 6.95
C GLY A 44 -25.10 -2.10 5.49
N ALA A 45 -25.10 -1.12 4.58
CA ALA A 45 -25.31 -1.35 3.13
C ALA A 45 -24.16 -2.09 2.41
N GLY A 46 -23.15 -2.58 3.14
CA GLY A 46 -22.05 -3.35 2.55
C GLY A 46 -20.88 -2.54 1.96
N LYS A 47 -20.87 -1.21 2.08
CA LYS A 47 -19.78 -0.35 1.53
C LYS A 47 -18.37 -0.80 1.93
N SER A 48 -18.13 -0.93 3.23
CA SER A 48 -16.81 -1.35 3.74
C SER A 48 -16.49 -2.80 3.36
N THR A 49 -17.51 -3.66 3.23
CA THR A 49 -17.35 -5.03 2.75
C THR A 49 -16.93 -5.06 1.28
N LEU A 50 -17.58 -4.28 0.43
CA LEU A 50 -17.25 -4.15 -0.98
C LEU A 50 -15.81 -3.66 -1.16
N LEU A 51 -15.39 -2.63 -0.43
CA LEU A 51 -14.02 -2.12 -0.48
C LEU A 51 -12.99 -3.16 0.00
N ARG A 52 -13.30 -3.95 1.04
CA ARG A 52 -12.41 -5.04 1.49
C ARG A 52 -12.29 -6.17 0.46
N ILE A 53 -13.38 -6.50 -0.23
CA ILE A 53 -13.33 -7.47 -1.34
C ILE A 53 -12.46 -6.90 -2.47
N MET A 54 -12.64 -5.63 -2.84
CA MET A 54 -11.82 -4.95 -3.84
C MET A 54 -10.33 -4.92 -3.49
N ALA A 55 -10.02 -4.75 -2.20
CA ALA A 55 -8.67 -4.80 -1.69
C ALA A 55 -8.07 -6.21 -1.60
N GLY A 56 -8.85 -7.26 -1.91
CA GLY A 56 -8.43 -8.65 -1.76
C GLY A 56 -8.33 -9.14 -0.32
N ILE A 57 -8.82 -8.37 0.66
CA ILE A 57 -8.80 -8.69 2.09
C ILE A 57 -9.90 -9.69 2.45
N ASP A 58 -11.11 -9.50 1.93
CA ASP A 58 -12.23 -10.42 2.12
C ASP A 58 -12.44 -11.22 0.82
N LYS A 59 -12.12 -12.52 0.86
CA LYS A 59 -12.21 -13.42 -0.31
C LYS A 59 -13.39 -14.38 -0.24
N ASP A 60 -14.16 -14.33 0.85
CA ASP A 60 -15.27 -15.24 1.09
C ASP A 60 -16.55 -14.68 0.46
N PHE A 61 -16.67 -14.78 -0.86
CA PHE A 61 -17.85 -14.36 -1.62
C PHE A 61 -18.08 -15.31 -2.79
N SER A 62 -19.27 -15.28 -3.37
CA SER A 62 -19.55 -15.98 -4.64
C SER A 62 -19.58 -15.00 -5.81
N GLY A 63 -19.41 -15.52 -7.03
CA GLY A 63 -19.22 -14.72 -8.24
C GLY A 63 -17.75 -14.44 -8.51
N GLU A 64 -17.47 -13.42 -9.32
CA GLU A 64 -16.13 -13.02 -9.72
C GLU A 64 -15.83 -11.59 -9.30
N ALA A 65 -14.63 -11.34 -8.78
CA ALA A 65 -14.10 -10.01 -8.58
C ALA A 65 -12.57 -10.01 -8.67
N TYR A 66 -12.01 -9.18 -9.54
CA TYR A 66 -10.57 -9.09 -9.75
C TYR A 66 -10.16 -7.72 -10.31
N ALA A 67 -8.93 -7.31 -9.98
CA ALA A 67 -8.26 -6.17 -10.60
C ALA A 67 -7.59 -6.58 -11.91
N ALA A 68 -7.32 -5.62 -12.81
CA ALA A 68 -6.54 -5.88 -14.02
C ALA A 68 -5.12 -6.36 -13.69
N ASP A 69 -4.53 -7.21 -14.55
CA ASP A 69 -3.18 -7.72 -14.31
C ASP A 69 -2.16 -6.57 -14.22
N GLY A 70 -1.27 -6.67 -13.23
CA GLY A 70 -0.28 -5.63 -12.95
C GLY A 70 -0.82 -4.41 -12.20
N ALA A 71 -2.12 -4.32 -11.92
CA ALA A 71 -2.67 -3.28 -11.07
C ALA A 71 -2.23 -3.48 -9.61
N LYS A 72 -1.71 -2.41 -8.99
CA LYS A 72 -1.48 -2.35 -7.55
C LYS A 72 -2.72 -1.79 -6.86
N VAL A 73 -3.20 -2.46 -5.81
CA VAL A 73 -4.38 -2.05 -5.05
C VAL A 73 -3.96 -1.55 -3.68
N GLY A 74 -4.14 -0.26 -3.42
CA GLY A 74 -3.96 0.34 -2.10
C GLY A 74 -5.28 0.37 -1.32
N PHE A 75 -5.27 -0.01 -0.05
CA PHE A 75 -6.44 0.04 0.83
C PHE A 75 -6.12 0.76 2.14
N LEU A 76 -6.83 1.86 2.39
CA LEU A 76 -6.77 2.57 3.66
C LEU A 76 -7.99 2.18 4.51
N PRO A 77 -7.83 1.41 5.60
CA PRO A 77 -8.92 1.10 6.51
C PRO A 77 -9.48 2.37 7.18
N GLN A 78 -10.72 2.28 7.66
CA GLN A 78 -11.37 3.38 8.37
C GLN A 78 -10.61 3.76 9.65
N GLU A 79 -10.11 2.75 10.37
CA GLU A 79 -9.26 2.89 11.55
C GLU A 79 -7.90 2.29 11.21
N PRO A 80 -6.92 3.11 10.80
CA PRO A 80 -5.60 2.61 10.45
C PRO A 80 -4.78 2.28 11.70
N GLU A 81 -4.11 1.14 11.62
CA GLU A 81 -3.14 0.69 12.62
C GLU A 81 -1.74 1.19 12.24
N LEU A 82 -1.07 1.76 13.24
CA LEU A 82 0.32 2.21 13.18
C LEU A 82 1.10 1.42 14.25
N ASP A 83 2.37 1.18 13.99
CA ASP A 83 3.26 0.54 14.96
C ASP A 83 3.63 1.55 16.04
N ASN A 84 3.15 1.32 17.26
CA ASN A 84 3.39 2.18 18.42
C ASN A 84 4.83 2.15 18.92
N SER A 85 5.65 1.20 18.44
CA SER A 85 7.09 1.18 18.75
C SER A 85 7.91 2.09 17.83
N LYS A 86 7.30 2.64 16.77
CA LYS A 86 7.93 3.44 15.73
C LYS A 86 7.48 4.89 15.78
N THR A 87 8.35 5.77 15.31
CA THR A 87 8.05 7.18 15.04
C THR A 87 7.10 7.32 13.83
N VAL A 88 6.59 8.52 13.61
CA VAL A 88 5.78 8.85 12.43
C VAL A 88 6.56 8.57 11.15
N PHE A 89 7.81 9.01 11.06
CA PHE A 89 8.63 8.81 9.86
C PHE A 89 8.86 7.32 9.60
N GLU A 90 9.23 6.55 10.63
CA GLU A 90 9.43 5.11 10.50
C GLU A 90 8.16 4.36 10.09
N ASN A 91 6.99 4.78 10.57
CA ASN A 91 5.71 4.25 10.11
C ASN A 91 5.50 4.55 8.62
N VAL A 92 5.77 5.77 8.15
CA VAL A 92 5.63 6.11 6.72
C VAL A 92 6.64 5.31 5.87
N MET A 93 7.87 5.15 6.35
CA MET A 93 8.95 4.41 5.69
C MET A 93 8.57 2.95 5.37
N GLU A 94 7.67 2.33 6.15
CA GLU A 94 7.18 0.97 5.87
C GLU A 94 6.53 0.86 4.49
N GLY A 95 5.94 1.94 3.97
CA GLY A 95 5.33 1.99 2.64
C GLY A 95 6.33 1.73 1.51
N VAL A 96 7.60 2.00 1.76
CA VAL A 96 8.72 1.81 0.83
C VAL A 96 9.77 0.82 1.37
N GLY A 97 9.34 -0.07 2.28
CA GLY A 97 10.23 -1.00 2.97
C GLY A 97 11.07 -1.88 2.05
N GLU A 98 10.55 -2.27 0.88
CA GLU A 98 11.32 -3.03 -0.12
C GLU A 98 12.51 -2.25 -0.66
N VAL A 99 12.33 -0.96 -0.97
CA VAL A 99 13.41 -0.10 -1.48
C VAL A 99 14.42 0.18 -0.37
N LYS A 100 13.93 0.47 0.85
CA LYS A 100 14.79 0.69 2.01
C LYS A 100 15.65 -0.54 2.33
N ALA A 101 15.07 -1.75 2.30
CA ALA A 101 15.80 -2.99 2.53
C ALA A 101 16.94 -3.18 1.50
N LYS A 102 16.71 -2.84 0.23
CA LYS A 102 17.74 -2.90 -0.80
C LYS A 102 18.87 -1.90 -0.56
N ILE A 103 18.55 -0.69 -0.13
CA ILE A 103 19.55 0.34 0.23
C ILE A 103 20.38 -0.13 1.42
N ASP A 104 19.74 -0.69 2.46
CA ASP A 104 20.44 -1.18 3.64
C ASP A 104 21.34 -2.38 3.29
N GLU A 105 20.88 -3.29 2.42
CA GLU A 105 21.68 -4.39 1.89
C GLU A 105 22.85 -3.89 1.03
N PHE A 106 22.62 -2.90 0.17
CA PHE A 106 23.67 -2.27 -0.64
C PHE A 106 24.76 -1.67 0.25
N ASN A 107 24.38 -0.95 1.31
CA ASN A 107 25.32 -0.36 2.26
C ASN A 107 26.14 -1.44 3.00
N ALA A 108 25.50 -2.53 3.41
CA ALA A 108 26.17 -3.65 4.06
C ALA A 108 27.19 -4.33 3.12
N VAL A 109 26.78 -4.60 1.87
CA VAL A 109 27.67 -5.19 0.84
C VAL A 109 28.82 -4.24 0.50
N SER A 110 28.56 -2.94 0.39
CA SER A 110 29.61 -1.95 0.13
C SER A 110 30.65 -1.89 1.25
N MET A 111 30.24 -2.04 2.50
CA MET A 111 31.15 -2.10 3.65
C MET A 111 31.98 -3.38 3.62
N GLU A 112 31.33 -4.53 3.37
CA GLU A 112 32.01 -5.83 3.28
C GLU A 112 33.03 -5.87 2.15
N LEU A 113 32.70 -5.31 0.98
CA LEU A 113 33.60 -5.24 -0.17
C LEU A 113 34.87 -4.43 0.13
N GLY A 114 34.77 -3.40 0.99
CA GLY A 114 35.91 -2.61 1.44
C GLY A 114 36.90 -3.40 2.30
N GLU A 115 36.44 -4.45 2.98
CA GLU A 115 37.27 -5.34 3.81
C GLU A 115 37.69 -6.62 3.08
N ASN A 116 36.77 -7.23 2.32
CA ASN A 116 36.93 -8.51 1.65
C ASN A 116 36.47 -8.39 0.19
N TYR A 117 37.36 -7.90 -0.69
CA TYR A 117 37.05 -7.79 -2.11
C TYR A 117 36.83 -9.17 -2.74
N THR A 118 35.63 -9.39 -3.28
CA THR A 118 35.31 -10.58 -4.10
C THR A 118 34.45 -10.18 -5.30
N ASP A 119 34.58 -10.93 -6.40
CA ASP A 119 33.78 -10.68 -7.61
C ASP A 119 32.27 -10.93 -7.36
N GLU A 120 31.92 -11.86 -6.46
CA GLU A 120 30.53 -12.12 -6.07
C GLU A 120 29.89 -10.92 -5.35
N LEU A 121 30.62 -10.26 -4.45
CA LEU A 121 30.12 -9.06 -3.77
C LEU A 121 29.99 -7.88 -4.74
N MET A 122 30.92 -7.74 -5.71
CA MET A 122 30.82 -6.75 -6.78
C MET A 122 29.58 -6.94 -7.65
N GLU A 123 29.28 -8.18 -8.05
CA GLU A 123 28.10 -8.51 -8.84
C GLU A 123 26.82 -8.23 -8.04
N LYS A 124 26.78 -8.64 -6.77
CA LYS A 124 25.66 -8.37 -5.87
C LYS A 124 25.42 -6.88 -5.68
N MET A 125 26.47 -6.10 -5.45
CA MET A 125 26.39 -4.64 -5.30
C MET A 125 25.85 -3.99 -6.57
N SER A 126 26.33 -4.42 -7.75
CA SER A 126 25.89 -3.88 -9.05
C SER A 126 24.40 -4.15 -9.29
N LYS A 127 23.93 -5.36 -8.98
CA LYS A 127 22.51 -5.71 -9.09
C LYS A 127 21.63 -4.88 -8.15
N LEU A 128 22.06 -4.72 -6.88
CA LEU A 128 21.32 -3.89 -5.93
C LEU A 128 21.27 -2.43 -6.38
N GLN A 129 22.36 -1.90 -6.92
CA GLN A 129 22.39 -0.55 -7.48
C GLN A 129 21.38 -0.38 -8.61
N GLU A 130 21.35 -1.29 -9.59
CA GLU A 130 20.38 -1.25 -10.69
C GLU A 130 18.93 -1.28 -10.18
N GLU A 131 18.65 -2.10 -9.16
CA GLU A 131 17.32 -2.20 -8.57
C GLU A 131 16.92 -0.94 -7.75
N ILE A 132 17.88 -0.29 -7.09
CA ILE A 132 17.67 0.98 -6.36
C ILE A 132 17.46 2.12 -7.36
N ASP A 133 18.27 2.19 -8.42
CA ASP A 133 18.15 3.18 -9.50
C ASP A 133 16.78 3.06 -10.17
N ALA A 134 16.34 1.83 -10.50
CA ALA A 134 15.04 1.58 -11.11
C ALA A 134 13.84 1.96 -10.23
N ALA A 135 14.05 2.04 -8.91
CA ALA A 135 13.04 2.47 -7.93
C ALA A 135 13.16 3.96 -7.56
N ASP A 136 14.10 4.70 -8.17
CA ASP A 136 14.52 6.03 -7.74
C ASP A 136 14.72 6.10 -6.22
N GLY A 137 15.47 5.14 -5.66
CA GLY A 137 15.56 4.93 -4.21
C GLY A 137 16.56 5.83 -3.47
N TRP A 138 17.49 6.47 -4.17
CA TRP A 138 18.55 7.26 -3.51
C TRP A 138 18.06 8.52 -2.81
N ASP A 139 16.95 9.09 -3.26
CA ASP A 139 16.31 10.29 -2.69
C ASP A 139 15.03 9.97 -1.90
N ILE A 140 14.88 8.71 -1.46
CA ILE A 140 13.65 8.22 -0.85
C ILE A 140 13.27 8.96 0.43
N ASP A 141 14.24 9.32 1.26
CA ASP A 141 14.00 10.07 2.51
C ASP A 141 13.40 11.45 2.19
N SER A 142 13.97 12.16 1.21
CA SER A 142 13.46 13.46 0.77
C SER A 142 12.07 13.35 0.14
N LYS A 143 11.81 12.29 -0.64
CA LYS A 143 10.47 12.02 -1.20
C LYS A 143 9.43 11.77 -0.12
N ILE A 144 9.79 11.02 0.92
CA ILE A 144 8.92 10.78 2.08
C ILE A 144 8.62 12.10 2.80
N GLU A 145 9.64 12.91 3.09
CA GLU A 145 9.45 14.21 3.74
C GLU A 145 8.51 15.12 2.93
N MET A 146 8.71 15.20 1.61
CA MET A 146 7.82 15.95 0.72
C MET A 146 6.37 15.43 0.75
N ALA A 147 6.18 14.11 0.77
CA ALA A 147 4.86 13.49 0.84
C ALA A 147 4.17 13.75 2.18
N MET A 148 4.93 13.65 3.28
CA MET A 148 4.46 13.94 4.64
C MET A 148 4.02 15.40 4.76
N ASP A 149 4.79 16.33 4.22
CA ASP A 149 4.44 17.75 4.19
C ASP A 149 3.18 18.02 3.36
N ALA A 150 3.08 17.42 2.17
CA ALA A 150 1.92 17.55 1.29
C ALA A 150 0.62 17.05 1.96
N LEU A 151 0.73 15.97 2.75
CA LEU A 151 -0.38 15.39 3.50
C LEU A 151 -0.55 16.00 4.89
N ARG A 152 0.28 16.96 5.29
CA ARG A 152 0.27 17.58 6.63
C ARG A 152 0.31 16.53 7.74
N CYS A 153 1.22 15.56 7.59
CA CYS A 153 1.53 14.61 8.64
C CYS A 153 2.11 15.35 9.86
N PRO A 154 1.98 14.77 11.06
CA PRO A 154 2.74 15.24 12.22
C PRO A 154 4.26 15.16 11.97
N PRO A 155 5.08 15.84 12.80
CA PRO A 155 6.54 15.75 12.71
C PRO A 155 7.04 14.30 12.76
N GLY A 156 8.06 14.01 11.96
CA GLY A 156 8.55 12.65 11.73
C GLY A 156 9.14 11.96 12.96
N ASP A 157 9.71 12.73 13.89
CA ASP A 157 10.33 12.28 15.14
C ASP A 157 9.31 11.99 16.26
N TRP A 158 8.03 12.31 16.05
CA TRP A 158 7.00 12.06 17.05
C TRP A 158 6.66 10.57 17.18
N SER A 159 6.31 10.17 18.40
CA SER A 159 5.64 8.89 18.66
C SER A 159 4.19 8.90 18.17
N VAL A 160 3.70 7.74 17.71
CA VAL A 160 2.33 7.61 17.19
C VAL A 160 1.26 7.36 18.25
N ASP A 161 1.66 7.10 19.51
CA ASP A 161 0.77 6.76 20.63
C ASP A 161 -0.27 7.85 20.93
N LYS A 162 0.13 9.12 20.87
CA LYS A 162 -0.69 10.30 21.21
C LYS A 162 -1.35 10.99 20.03
N LEU A 163 -1.22 10.45 18.82
CA LEU A 163 -1.82 11.05 17.64
C LEU A 163 -3.36 10.97 17.69
N SER A 164 -4.01 12.03 17.26
CA SER A 164 -5.44 12.02 16.98
C SER A 164 -5.78 11.05 15.84
N GLY A 165 -7.03 10.59 15.77
CA GLY A 165 -7.46 9.70 14.67
C GLY A 165 -7.27 10.32 13.27
N GLY A 166 -7.41 11.65 13.16
CA GLY A 166 -7.15 12.37 11.92
C GLY A 166 -5.66 12.39 11.54
N GLU A 167 -4.76 12.51 12.51
CA GLU A 167 -3.31 12.43 12.28
C GLU A 167 -2.88 11.02 11.90
N LYS A 168 -3.33 10.00 12.64
CA LYS A 168 -3.06 8.59 12.31
C LYS A 168 -3.49 8.26 10.88
N ARG A 169 -4.64 8.79 10.44
CA ARG A 169 -5.13 8.61 9.08
C ARG A 169 -4.27 9.27 8.02
N ARG A 170 -3.69 10.45 8.29
CA ARG A 170 -2.78 11.11 7.34
C ARG A 170 -1.45 10.38 7.24
N VAL A 171 -0.91 9.91 8.37
CA VAL A 171 0.29 9.05 8.40
C VAL A 171 0.06 7.76 7.62
N ALA A 172 -1.04 7.06 7.88
CA ALA A 172 -1.35 5.82 7.16
C ALA A 172 -1.66 6.02 5.68
N LEU A 173 -2.25 7.18 5.30
CA LEU A 173 -2.41 7.55 3.90
C LEU A 173 -1.06 7.82 3.24
N CYS A 174 -0.15 8.53 3.93
CA CYS A 174 1.20 8.78 3.44
C CYS A 174 1.99 7.48 3.24
N ARG A 175 1.87 6.53 4.15
CA ARG A 175 2.45 5.19 4.04
C ARG A 175 1.90 4.40 2.84
N LEU A 176 0.67 4.66 2.42
CA LEU A 176 -0.01 3.88 1.38
C LEU A 176 0.33 4.36 -0.04
N LEU A 177 0.68 5.63 -0.19
CA LEU A 177 0.92 6.30 -1.48
C LEU A 177 2.38 6.15 -1.90
#